data_AF-A0A2D4SSV7-F1
#
_entry.id   AF-A0A2D4SSV7-F1
#
_cell.length_a   1.000
_cell.length_b   1.000
_cell.length_c   1.000
_cell.angle_alpha   90.00
_cell.angle_beta   90.00
_cell.angle_gamma   90.00
#
_symmetry.space_group_name_H-M   'P 1'
#
loop_
_entity.id
_entity.type
_entity.pdbx_description
1 polymer ?
#
loop_
_entity_poly.entity_id
_entity_poly.type
_entity_poly.pdbx_seq_one_letter_code
_entity_poly.pdbx_strand_id
1 'polypeptide(L)'
;MDTPPSKKVTKRRIKAKYVKIIRRIHLYLGLVLVPWIFLYGVTALLFNHADWFSSRQTWSLQKTDLSAFPQADQMARKAVDDLNNDAITFIPDSASWMGHLSFQGSNDSHTFRAYLHPEGNGGSVRLDPKETKSPEWSKALKDWNPISEEDKTKFEQHALSTVQNKDVRVSSLSLKNYPKVRFQVLYNGVVHTVKLKMNGSLDVEEGSGSASIRRKLLRLHVMHGSPGYIGVRWLWARIVDIMGIAMIMWGVTGMIMWWMMRSTRTQGLIALSLGSIVIVTLAVSIWITFGML
;
A
#
# COMPACT_ATOMS: atom_id res chain seq x y z
N MET A 1 -4.42 66.25 38.55
CA MET A 1 -5.21 65.03 38.86
C MET A 1 -5.03 64.07 37.69
N ASP A 2 -4.10 63.13 37.82
CA ASP A 2 -3.89 62.10 36.80
C ASP A 2 -4.95 61.00 36.94
N THR A 3 -5.88 60.96 35.99
CA THR A 3 -6.87 59.87 35.92
C THR A 3 -6.15 58.55 35.63
N PRO A 4 -6.33 57.49 36.45
CA PRO A 4 -5.65 56.23 36.24
C PRO A 4 -6.08 55.59 34.91
N PRO A 5 -5.17 54.94 34.18
CA PRO A 5 -5.46 54.40 32.86
C PRO A 5 -6.58 53.35 32.93
N SER A 6 -7.60 53.55 32.08
CA SER A 6 -8.74 52.65 31.91
C SER A 6 -8.28 51.20 31.71
N LYS A 7 -8.79 50.27 32.53
CA LYS A 7 -8.49 48.82 32.50
C LYS A 7 -8.63 48.20 31.08
N LYS A 8 -9.47 48.78 30.21
CA LYS A 8 -9.65 48.33 28.81
C LYS A 8 -8.44 48.65 27.92
N VAL A 9 -7.78 49.79 28.11
CA VAL A 9 -6.58 50.20 27.35
C VAL A 9 -5.40 49.30 27.71
N THR A 10 -5.25 48.98 28.99
CA THR A 10 -4.18 48.10 29.50
C THR A 10 -4.31 46.68 28.94
N LYS A 11 -5.53 46.10 28.95
CA LYS A 11 -5.80 44.78 28.35
C LYS A 11 -5.50 44.74 26.85
N ARG A 12 -5.80 45.80 26.10
CA ARG A 12 -5.54 45.89 24.65
C ARG A 12 -4.03 45.95 24.35
N ARG A 13 -3.26 46.70 25.13
CA ARG A 13 -1.78 46.76 25.03
C ARG A 13 -1.12 45.41 25.32
N ILE A 14 -1.60 44.70 26.34
CA ILE A 14 -1.09 43.37 26.70
C ILE A 14 -1.36 42.36 25.57
N LYS A 15 -2.59 42.33 25.02
CA LYS A 15 -2.93 41.49 23.85
C LYS A 15 -2.02 41.77 22.65
N ALA A 16 -1.75 43.03 22.35
CA ALA A 16 -0.86 43.41 21.24
C ALA A 16 0.60 42.94 21.45
N LYS A 17 1.09 42.92 22.68
CA LYS A 17 2.44 42.41 23.02
C LYS A 17 2.52 40.90 22.81
N TYR A 18 1.53 40.14 23.26
CA TYR A 18 1.48 38.69 23.06
C TYR A 18 1.41 38.29 21.58
N VAL A 19 0.56 38.96 20.80
CA VAL A 19 0.46 38.70 19.35
C VAL A 19 1.79 38.93 18.64
N LYS A 20 2.55 39.98 19.01
CA LYS A 20 3.88 40.24 18.45
C LYS A 20 4.88 39.12 18.81
N ILE A 21 4.84 38.62 20.04
CA ILE A 21 5.72 37.52 20.50
C ILE A 21 5.39 36.24 19.74
N ILE A 22 4.10 35.87 19.67
CA ILE A 22 3.64 34.68 18.94
C ILE A 22 4.09 34.74 17.48
N ARG A 23 3.94 35.90 16.82
CA ARG A 23 4.38 36.07 15.42
C ARG A 23 5.89 35.88 15.25
N ARG A 24 6.70 36.37 16.20
CA ARG A 24 8.15 36.17 16.17
C ARG A 24 8.53 34.70 16.41
N ILE A 25 7.94 34.06 17.41
CA ILE A 25 8.17 32.65 17.70
C ILE A 25 7.79 31.80 16.48
N HIS A 26 6.61 32.03 15.90
CA HIS A 26 6.15 31.33 14.70
C HIS A 26 7.12 31.52 13.51
N LEU A 27 7.60 32.74 13.28
CA LEU A 27 8.56 33.03 12.21
C LEU A 27 9.87 32.24 12.39
N TYR A 28 10.50 32.32 13.56
CA TYR A 28 11.80 31.65 13.76
C TYR A 28 11.67 30.13 13.87
N LEU A 29 10.65 29.61 14.57
CA LEU A 29 10.39 28.17 14.59
C LEU A 29 10.06 27.64 13.21
N GLY A 30 9.27 28.39 12.42
CA GLY A 30 9.00 28.06 11.02
C GLY A 30 10.29 27.92 10.23
N LEU A 31 11.19 28.90 10.30
CA LEU A 31 12.45 28.88 9.55
C LEU A 31 13.40 27.75 9.96
N VAL A 32 13.51 27.45 11.26
CA VAL A 32 14.29 26.29 11.73
C VAL A 32 13.69 24.98 11.22
N LEU A 33 12.35 24.89 11.17
CA LEU A 33 11.64 23.69 10.75
C LEU A 33 11.57 23.54 9.22
N VAL A 34 11.80 24.60 8.43
CA VAL A 34 11.67 24.57 6.96
C VAL A 34 12.39 23.36 6.32
N PRO A 35 13.68 23.10 6.62
CA PRO A 35 14.38 21.94 6.05
C PRO A 35 13.71 20.60 6.43
N TRP A 36 13.16 20.49 7.63
CA TRP A 36 12.45 19.30 8.11
C TRP A 36 11.12 19.11 7.37
N ILE A 37 10.37 20.19 7.19
CA ILE A 37 9.08 20.17 6.50
C ILE A 37 9.28 19.75 5.05
N PHE A 38 10.32 20.24 4.38
CA PHE A 38 10.67 19.78 3.04
C PHE A 38 11.01 18.29 3.03
N LEU A 39 11.87 17.83 3.95
CA LEU A 39 12.21 16.41 4.08
C LEU A 39 10.95 15.55 4.28
N TYR A 40 10.08 15.91 5.22
CA TYR A 40 8.84 15.16 5.50
C TYR A 40 7.83 15.24 4.34
N GLY A 41 7.69 16.39 3.70
CA GLY A 41 6.79 16.57 2.56
C GLY A 41 7.23 15.73 1.35
N VAL A 42 8.53 15.73 1.04
CA VAL A 42 9.10 14.92 -0.05
C VAL A 42 9.02 13.43 0.29
N THR A 43 9.41 13.03 1.50
CA THR A 43 9.34 11.62 1.92
C THR A 43 7.92 11.08 1.97
N ALA A 44 6.91 11.89 2.33
CA ALA A 44 5.50 11.48 2.26
C ALA A 44 5.06 11.13 0.83
N LEU A 45 5.50 11.91 -0.17
CA LEU A 45 5.24 11.62 -1.58
C LEU A 45 5.96 10.34 -2.02
N LEU A 46 7.26 10.22 -1.73
CA LEU A 46 8.04 9.02 -2.05
C LEU A 46 7.48 7.75 -1.39
N PHE A 47 6.94 7.88 -0.18
CA PHE A 47 6.39 6.77 0.56
C PHE A 47 5.11 6.22 -0.09
N ASN A 48 4.27 7.09 -0.66
CA ASN A 48 3.02 6.69 -1.32
C ASN A 48 3.25 6.23 -2.76
N HIS A 49 4.27 6.78 -3.43
CA HIS A 49 4.72 6.38 -4.76
C HIS A 49 6.01 5.56 -4.61
N ALA A 50 5.88 4.35 -4.06
CA ALA A 50 7.01 3.48 -3.74
C ALA A 50 7.81 3.03 -4.99
N ASP A 51 7.33 3.31 -6.19
CA ASP A 51 7.99 3.15 -7.48
C ASP A 51 8.91 4.34 -7.82
N TRP A 52 8.75 5.49 -7.16
CA TRP A 52 9.64 6.63 -7.31
C TRP A 52 10.90 6.40 -6.47
N PHE A 53 12.04 6.29 -7.15
CA PHE A 53 13.37 6.10 -6.54
C PHE A 53 13.56 4.78 -5.76
N SER A 54 12.72 3.76 -5.95
CA SER A 54 12.97 2.44 -5.35
C SER A 54 13.80 1.51 -6.24
N SER A 55 14.46 0.55 -5.60
CA SER A 55 15.04 -0.62 -6.26
C SER A 55 13.97 -1.61 -6.76
N ARG A 56 12.66 -1.32 -6.58
CA ARG A 56 11.56 -2.17 -7.04
C ARG A 56 11.38 -1.99 -8.54
N GLN A 57 12.07 -2.84 -9.28
CA GLN A 57 12.02 -2.86 -10.72
C GLN A 57 10.71 -3.50 -11.20
N THR A 58 9.75 -2.66 -11.58
CA THR A 58 8.59 -3.08 -12.37
C THR A 58 8.84 -2.64 -13.80
N TRP A 59 8.94 -3.59 -14.72
CA TRP A 59 9.08 -3.26 -16.14
C TRP A 59 7.83 -3.70 -16.87
N SER A 60 7.32 -2.82 -17.72
CA SER A 60 6.34 -3.21 -18.72
C SER A 60 7.06 -4.06 -19.76
N LEU A 61 6.53 -5.24 -20.02
CA LEU A 61 6.92 -5.99 -21.20
C LEU A 61 6.29 -5.33 -22.41
N GLN A 62 7.10 -5.08 -23.44
CA GLN A 62 6.59 -4.69 -24.74
C GLN A 62 5.81 -5.84 -25.36
N LYS A 63 5.14 -5.56 -26.49
CA LYS A 63 4.39 -6.57 -27.23
C LYS A 63 5.26 -7.81 -27.40
N THR A 64 4.83 -8.91 -26.80
CA THR A 64 5.59 -10.15 -26.78
C THR A 64 5.05 -11.02 -27.89
N ASP A 65 5.93 -11.60 -28.71
CA ASP A 65 5.52 -12.55 -29.72
C ASP A 65 5.02 -13.83 -29.04
N LEU A 66 3.71 -13.96 -28.99
CA LEU A 66 2.98 -15.15 -28.53
C LEU A 66 2.26 -15.79 -29.71
N SER A 67 2.82 -15.72 -30.92
CA SER A 67 2.26 -16.37 -32.12
C SER A 67 2.08 -17.89 -31.96
N ALA A 68 2.89 -18.52 -31.10
CA ALA A 68 2.74 -19.93 -30.72
C ALA A 68 1.57 -20.18 -29.73
N PHE A 69 1.03 -19.14 -29.10
CA PHE A 69 -0.13 -19.25 -28.22
C PHE A 69 -1.41 -19.29 -29.07
N PRO A 70 -2.32 -20.24 -28.84
CA PRO A 70 -3.48 -20.42 -29.70
C PRO A 70 -4.43 -19.21 -29.64
N GLN A 71 -5.08 -18.92 -30.75
CA GLN A 71 -6.10 -17.86 -30.80
C GLN A 71 -7.35 -18.30 -30.03
N ALA A 72 -8.03 -17.33 -29.41
CA ALA A 72 -9.24 -17.59 -28.62
C ALA A 72 -10.31 -18.30 -29.46
N ASP A 73 -10.52 -17.86 -30.71
CA ASP A 73 -11.49 -18.47 -31.62
C ASP A 73 -11.11 -19.91 -32.01
N GLN A 74 -9.83 -20.20 -32.19
CA GLN A 74 -9.39 -21.57 -32.50
C GLN A 74 -9.65 -22.52 -31.33
N MET A 75 -9.39 -22.05 -30.11
CA MET A 75 -9.68 -22.83 -28.89
C MET A 75 -11.18 -23.00 -28.67
N ALA A 76 -11.97 -21.97 -28.92
CA ALA A 76 -13.43 -22.04 -28.79
C ALA A 76 -14.05 -22.97 -29.84
N ARG A 77 -13.60 -22.92 -31.10
CA ARG A 77 -14.01 -23.86 -32.15
C ARG A 77 -13.68 -25.29 -31.77
N LYS A 78 -12.44 -25.55 -31.39
CA LYS A 78 -12.02 -26.88 -30.94
C LYS A 78 -12.85 -27.38 -29.75
N ALA A 79 -13.15 -26.51 -28.78
CA ALA A 79 -13.99 -26.88 -27.64
C ALA A 79 -15.43 -27.24 -28.05
N VAL A 80 -16.01 -26.54 -29.03
CA VAL A 80 -17.34 -26.85 -29.57
C VAL A 80 -17.32 -28.13 -30.40
N ASP A 81 -16.27 -28.34 -31.20
CA ASP A 81 -16.09 -29.57 -31.98
C ASP A 81 -15.91 -30.79 -31.03
N ASP A 82 -15.11 -30.65 -29.97
CA ASP A 82 -14.87 -31.69 -28.96
C ASP A 82 -16.15 -32.00 -28.13
N LEU A 83 -17.08 -31.05 -28.00
CA LEU A 83 -18.38 -31.28 -27.36
C LEU A 83 -19.27 -32.22 -28.18
N ASN A 84 -18.97 -32.44 -29.47
CA ASN A 84 -19.62 -33.38 -30.39
C ASN A 84 -21.17 -33.35 -30.28
N ASN A 85 -21.73 -32.15 -30.30
CA ASN A 85 -23.16 -31.91 -30.11
C ASN A 85 -23.70 -30.96 -31.19
N ASP A 86 -24.49 -31.50 -32.11
CA ASP A 86 -25.05 -30.76 -33.26
C ASP A 86 -25.99 -29.61 -32.87
N ALA A 87 -26.47 -29.58 -31.61
CA ALA A 87 -27.29 -28.48 -31.10
C ALA A 87 -26.46 -27.25 -30.68
N ILE A 88 -25.14 -27.34 -30.64
CA ILE A 88 -24.24 -26.28 -30.21
C ILE A 88 -23.43 -25.80 -31.41
N THR A 89 -23.70 -24.58 -31.88
CA THR A 89 -22.94 -23.95 -32.96
C THR A 89 -22.08 -22.82 -32.42
N PHE A 90 -20.79 -22.84 -32.73
CA PHE A 90 -19.88 -21.73 -32.41
C PHE A 90 -20.21 -20.49 -33.25
N ILE A 91 -20.29 -19.33 -32.60
CA ILE A 91 -20.42 -18.03 -33.28
C ILE A 91 -19.01 -17.50 -33.57
N PRO A 92 -18.61 -17.30 -34.84
CA PRO A 92 -17.30 -16.74 -35.18
C PRO A 92 -17.04 -15.38 -34.51
N ASP A 93 -15.78 -15.12 -34.19
CA ASP A 93 -15.26 -13.85 -33.64
C ASP A 93 -15.86 -13.45 -32.27
N SER A 94 -16.57 -14.37 -31.60
CA SER A 94 -17.16 -14.13 -30.28
C SER A 94 -16.23 -14.51 -29.13
N ALA A 95 -15.08 -15.14 -29.39
CA ALA A 95 -14.19 -15.63 -28.35
C ALA A 95 -13.11 -14.59 -28.01
N SER A 96 -12.96 -14.30 -26.73
CA SER A 96 -11.91 -13.43 -26.20
C SER A 96 -11.23 -14.07 -25.00
N TRP A 97 -9.92 -13.90 -24.87
CA TRP A 97 -9.22 -14.33 -23.67
C TRP A 97 -9.61 -13.48 -22.45
N MET A 98 -9.88 -14.12 -21.31
CA MET A 98 -10.12 -13.45 -20.04
C MET A 98 -8.94 -13.68 -19.09
N GLY A 99 -8.36 -12.60 -18.57
CA GLY A 99 -7.26 -12.64 -17.59
C GLY A 99 -5.86 -12.57 -18.19
N HIS A 100 -4.86 -13.03 -17.43
CA HIS A 100 -3.44 -12.96 -17.79
C HIS A 100 -2.77 -14.32 -17.59
N LEU A 101 -1.75 -14.60 -18.40
CA LEU A 101 -0.82 -15.69 -18.15
C LEU A 101 0.13 -15.28 -17.03
N SER A 102 0.11 -15.99 -15.90
CA SER A 102 0.99 -15.70 -14.77
C SER A 102 2.11 -16.74 -14.67
N PHE A 103 3.35 -16.26 -14.70
CA PHE A 103 4.55 -17.06 -14.47
C PHE A 103 5.18 -16.63 -13.16
N GLN A 104 5.60 -17.57 -12.33
CA GLN A 104 6.29 -17.31 -11.09
C GLN A 104 7.61 -18.08 -11.08
N GLY A 105 8.67 -17.40 -10.65
CA GLY A 105 9.93 -18.04 -10.36
C GLY A 105 10.62 -17.36 -9.18
N SER A 106 11.73 -17.94 -8.74
CA SER A 106 12.49 -17.43 -7.61
C SER A 106 13.97 -17.67 -7.83
N ASN A 107 14.79 -16.72 -7.40
CA ASN A 107 16.21 -16.90 -7.21
C ASN A 107 16.55 -16.84 -5.70
N ASP A 108 17.83 -16.72 -5.36
CA ASP A 108 18.29 -16.75 -3.97
C ASP A 108 17.77 -15.57 -3.13
N SER A 109 17.50 -14.41 -3.75
CA SER A 109 17.15 -13.16 -3.07
C SER A 109 15.78 -12.59 -3.42
N HIS A 110 15.19 -12.98 -4.54
CA HIS A 110 13.96 -12.41 -5.10
C HIS A 110 13.02 -13.50 -5.63
N THR A 111 11.73 -13.22 -5.53
CA THR A 111 10.69 -13.89 -6.31
C THR A 111 10.31 -12.98 -7.46
N PHE A 112 10.26 -13.52 -8.67
CA PHE A 112 9.76 -12.79 -9.83
C PHE A 112 8.40 -13.36 -10.24
N ARG A 113 7.49 -12.47 -10.60
CA ARG A 113 6.19 -12.81 -11.17
C ARG A 113 5.98 -12.03 -12.46
N ALA A 114 5.83 -12.74 -13.56
CA ALA A 114 5.51 -12.16 -14.86
C ALA A 114 4.04 -12.38 -15.17
N TYR A 115 3.35 -11.33 -15.61
CA TYR A 115 2.00 -11.36 -16.13
C TYR A 115 2.05 -10.99 -17.61
N LEU A 116 1.59 -11.88 -18.49
CA LEU A 116 1.53 -11.66 -19.93
C LEU A 116 0.08 -11.64 -20.40
N HIS A 117 -0.24 -10.70 -21.30
CA HIS A 117 -1.52 -10.73 -22.00
C HIS A 117 -1.51 -11.88 -23.02
N PRO A 118 -2.55 -12.74 -23.08
CA PRO A 118 -2.59 -13.89 -23.99
C PRO A 118 -2.44 -13.53 -25.47
N GLU A 119 -2.90 -12.34 -25.87
CA GLU A 119 -2.78 -11.80 -27.23
C GLU A 119 -1.43 -11.09 -27.50
N GLY A 120 -0.49 -11.18 -26.55
CA GLY A 120 0.83 -10.57 -26.69
C GLY A 120 0.84 -9.06 -26.55
N ASN A 121 -0.27 -8.41 -26.17
CA ASN A 121 -0.43 -6.95 -26.00
C ASN A 121 0.36 -6.35 -24.81
N GLY A 122 1.47 -6.98 -24.44
CA GLY A 122 2.34 -6.58 -23.35
C GLY A 122 2.08 -7.35 -22.06
N GLY A 123 2.75 -6.90 -21.01
CA GLY A 123 2.73 -7.57 -19.71
C GLY A 123 3.47 -6.76 -18.66
N SER A 124 3.57 -7.32 -17.46
CA SER A 124 4.38 -6.74 -16.39
C SER A 124 5.19 -7.82 -15.71
N VAL A 125 6.45 -7.52 -15.43
CA VAL A 125 7.26 -8.34 -14.53
C VAL A 125 7.43 -7.60 -13.22
N ARG A 126 7.15 -8.30 -12.13
CA ARG A 126 7.29 -7.82 -10.77
C ARG A 126 8.35 -8.63 -10.06
N LEU A 127 9.34 -7.93 -9.49
CA LEU A 127 10.32 -8.49 -8.58
C LEU A 127 9.94 -8.12 -7.15
N ASP A 128 9.67 -9.13 -6.34
CA ASP A 128 9.44 -9.01 -4.90
C ASP A 128 10.64 -9.62 -4.16
N PRO A 129 11.20 -8.93 -3.14
CA PRO A 129 12.17 -9.54 -2.24
C PRO A 129 11.59 -10.82 -1.66
N LYS A 130 12.40 -11.89 -1.60
CA LYS A 130 11.95 -13.18 -1.05
C LYS A 130 11.52 -12.97 0.40
N GLU A 131 10.24 -13.18 0.69
CA GLU A 131 9.71 -13.09 2.06
C GLU A 131 10.57 -13.92 3.02
N THR A 132 10.78 -13.39 4.22
CA THR A 132 11.48 -14.07 5.32
C THR A 132 10.98 -15.51 5.41
N LYS A 133 11.90 -16.48 5.34
CA LYS A 133 11.58 -17.91 5.34
C LYS A 133 10.50 -18.19 6.39
N SER A 134 9.38 -18.75 5.96
CA SER A 134 8.33 -19.18 6.87
C SER A 134 8.96 -20.04 7.98
N PRO A 135 8.56 -19.85 9.26
CA PRO A 135 9.16 -20.58 10.37
C PRO A 135 9.15 -22.09 10.13
N GLU A 136 10.15 -22.83 10.59
CA GLU A 136 10.25 -24.27 10.27
C GLU A 136 9.02 -25.08 10.71
N TRP A 137 8.39 -24.70 11.83
CA TRP A 137 7.16 -25.32 12.33
C TRP A 137 5.99 -25.23 11.33
N SER A 138 5.98 -24.21 10.47
CA SER A 138 4.91 -23.99 9.49
C SER A 138 4.88 -25.07 8.40
N LYS A 139 6.00 -25.78 8.16
CA LYS A 139 6.08 -26.89 7.20
C LYS A 139 5.16 -28.05 7.58
N ALA A 140 4.92 -28.28 8.88
CA ALA A 140 4.06 -29.36 9.37
C ALA A 140 2.58 -29.19 8.98
N LEU A 141 2.14 -27.99 8.60
CA LEU A 141 0.76 -27.70 8.21
C LEU A 141 0.53 -27.73 6.70
N LYS A 142 1.56 -28.00 5.89
CA LYS A 142 1.48 -27.97 4.42
C LYS A 142 0.50 -29.00 3.86
N ASP A 143 0.36 -30.14 4.52
CA ASP A 143 -0.51 -31.25 4.13
C ASP A 143 -1.81 -31.31 4.96
N TRP A 144 -2.08 -30.27 5.75
CA TRP A 144 -3.28 -30.20 6.59
C TRP A 144 -4.50 -29.82 5.75
N ASN A 145 -5.29 -30.81 5.36
CA ASN A 145 -6.60 -30.60 4.75
C ASN A 145 -7.71 -31.05 5.73
N PRO A 146 -8.36 -30.13 6.45
CA PRO A 146 -9.37 -30.47 7.46
C PRO A 146 -10.73 -30.84 6.86
N ILE A 147 -10.95 -30.55 5.57
CA ILE A 147 -12.23 -30.80 4.89
C ILE A 147 -12.10 -32.05 4.03
N SER A 148 -12.85 -33.09 4.37
CA SER A 148 -12.99 -34.28 3.53
C SER A 148 -13.89 -34.00 2.32
N GLU A 149 -13.79 -34.81 1.27
CA GLU A 149 -14.73 -34.72 0.13
C GLU A 149 -16.19 -35.00 0.58
N GLU A 150 -16.39 -35.73 1.68
CA GLU A 150 -17.71 -35.96 2.27
C GLU A 150 -18.28 -34.67 2.88
N ASP A 151 -17.47 -33.90 3.61
CA ASP A 151 -17.88 -32.63 4.21
C ASP A 151 -18.19 -31.58 3.14
N LYS A 152 -17.39 -31.55 2.08
CA LYS A 152 -17.63 -30.70 0.91
C LYS A 152 -18.98 -31.00 0.27
N THR A 153 -19.29 -32.28 0.06
CA THR A 153 -20.58 -32.72 -0.50
C THR A 153 -21.75 -32.29 0.41
N LYS A 154 -21.60 -32.42 1.74
CA LYS A 154 -22.60 -31.96 2.71
C LYS A 154 -22.83 -30.44 2.64
N PHE A 155 -21.77 -29.65 2.52
CA PHE A 155 -21.88 -28.20 2.37
C PHE A 155 -22.58 -27.80 1.06
N GLU A 156 -22.24 -28.45 -0.05
CA GLU A 156 -22.86 -28.21 -1.35
C GLU A 156 -24.35 -28.57 -1.34
N GLN A 157 -24.74 -29.69 -0.71
CA GLN A 157 -26.14 -30.09 -0.53
C GLN A 157 -26.93 -29.12 0.36
N HIS A 158 -26.34 -28.64 1.45
CA HIS A 158 -26.97 -27.67 2.35
C HIS A 158 -27.11 -26.29 1.69
N ALA A 159 -26.12 -25.87 0.91
CA ALA A 159 -26.22 -24.67 0.10
C ALA A 159 -27.33 -24.81 -0.96
N LEU A 160 -27.46 -25.99 -1.57
CA LEU A 160 -28.50 -26.28 -2.56
C LEU A 160 -29.91 -26.17 -1.96
N SER A 161 -30.13 -26.76 -0.78
CA SER A 161 -31.43 -26.66 -0.10
C SER A 161 -31.76 -25.24 0.35
N THR A 162 -30.75 -24.42 0.65
CA THR A 162 -30.93 -23.00 1.02
C THR A 162 -31.24 -22.12 -0.20
N VAL A 163 -30.63 -22.42 -1.36
CA VAL A 163 -30.78 -21.64 -2.60
C VAL A 163 -32.03 -22.05 -3.39
N GLN A 164 -32.62 -23.21 -3.11
CA GLN A 164 -33.93 -23.64 -3.62
C GLN A 164 -35.07 -22.80 -3.04
N ASN A 165 -35.10 -21.51 -3.36
CA ASN A 165 -36.27 -20.65 -3.22
C ASN A 165 -37.12 -20.73 -4.49
N LYS A 166 -38.42 -20.43 -4.37
CA LYS A 166 -39.47 -20.73 -5.36
C LYS A 166 -39.23 -20.25 -6.80
N ASP A 167 -38.28 -19.33 -7.03
CA ASP A 167 -38.02 -18.71 -8.34
C ASP A 167 -36.71 -19.15 -9.04
N VAL A 168 -35.82 -19.92 -8.38
CA VAL A 168 -34.54 -20.35 -9.01
C VAL A 168 -34.28 -21.83 -8.74
N ARG A 169 -34.41 -22.66 -9.78
CA ARG A 169 -34.03 -24.09 -9.73
C ARG A 169 -32.55 -24.23 -10.05
N VAL A 170 -31.75 -24.47 -9.03
CA VAL A 170 -30.32 -24.81 -9.17
C VAL A 170 -30.16 -26.33 -9.10
N SER A 171 -29.53 -26.93 -10.11
CA SER A 171 -29.32 -28.38 -10.23
C SER A 171 -28.05 -28.88 -9.54
N SER A 172 -27.02 -28.04 -9.42
CA SER A 172 -25.82 -28.33 -8.63
C SER A 172 -25.11 -27.05 -8.20
N LEU A 173 -24.47 -27.08 -7.02
CA LEU A 173 -23.60 -26.01 -6.52
C LEU A 173 -22.23 -26.62 -6.26
N SER A 174 -21.18 -25.89 -6.64
CA SER A 174 -19.80 -26.30 -6.38
C SER A 174 -19.09 -25.27 -5.50
N LEU A 175 -18.42 -25.74 -4.45
CA LEU A 175 -17.62 -24.88 -3.57
C LEU A 175 -16.27 -24.59 -4.24
N LYS A 176 -16.17 -23.42 -4.89
CA LYS A 176 -14.94 -23.00 -5.60
C LYS A 176 -13.91 -22.29 -4.71
N ASN A 177 -14.38 -21.57 -3.69
CA ASN A 177 -13.52 -20.76 -2.83
C ASN A 177 -13.72 -21.13 -1.37
N TYR A 178 -12.65 -21.56 -0.72
CA TYR A 178 -12.65 -21.85 0.70
C TYR A 178 -12.40 -20.58 1.53
N PRO A 179 -13.12 -20.41 2.67
CA PRO A 179 -12.83 -19.32 3.59
C PRO A 179 -11.43 -19.51 4.22
N LYS A 180 -10.89 -18.40 4.76
CA LYS A 180 -9.59 -18.38 5.42
C LYS A 180 -9.77 -18.13 6.91
N VAL A 181 -9.14 -18.95 7.75
CA VAL A 181 -9.09 -18.74 9.20
C VAL A 181 -7.82 -17.95 9.51
N ARG A 182 -7.97 -16.84 10.25
CA ARG A 182 -6.85 -16.04 10.74
C ARG A 182 -6.74 -16.22 12.25
N PHE A 183 -5.59 -16.68 12.73
CA PHE A 183 -5.30 -16.82 14.15
C PHE A 183 -3.86 -16.41 14.45
N GLN A 184 -3.51 -16.34 15.73
CA GLN A 184 -2.18 -15.95 16.19
C GLN A 184 -1.55 -17.08 17.00
N VAL A 185 -0.27 -17.37 16.78
CA VAL A 185 0.50 -18.41 17.46
C VAL A 185 1.74 -17.78 18.07
N LEU A 186 2.05 -18.09 19.33
CA LEU A 186 3.31 -17.71 19.96
C LEU A 186 4.34 -18.83 19.71
N TYR A 187 5.43 -18.53 19.01
CA TYR A 187 6.54 -19.45 18.76
C TYR A 187 7.86 -18.74 19.05
N ASN A 188 8.73 -19.35 19.86
CA ASN A 188 10.01 -18.77 20.31
C ASN A 188 9.89 -17.32 20.85
N GLY A 189 8.80 -17.00 21.58
CA GLY A 189 8.56 -15.67 22.13
C GLY A 189 8.04 -14.63 21.13
N VAL A 190 7.88 -15.01 19.85
CA VAL A 190 7.35 -14.16 18.79
C VAL A 190 5.94 -14.59 18.44
N VAL A 191 5.03 -13.63 18.32
CA VAL A 191 3.66 -13.93 17.87
C VAL A 191 3.61 -13.86 16.34
N HIS A 192 3.23 -14.97 15.73
CA HIS A 192 2.99 -15.16 14.31
C HIS A 192 1.50 -15.09 14.02
N THR A 193 1.10 -14.37 12.98
CA THR A 193 -0.25 -14.41 12.43
C THR A 193 -0.30 -15.47 11.33
N VAL A 194 -1.15 -16.47 11.55
CA VAL A 194 -1.35 -17.58 10.63
C VAL A 194 -2.65 -17.35 9.88
N LYS A 195 -2.57 -17.30 8.55
CA LYS A 195 -3.73 -17.30 7.65
C LYS A 195 -3.79 -18.65 6.97
N LEU A 196 -4.72 -19.46 7.42
CA LEU A 196 -4.88 -20.83 6.97
C LEU A 196 -6.11 -20.89 6.06
N LYS A 197 -5.89 -21.21 4.79
CA LYS A 197 -7.00 -21.52 3.89
C LYS A 197 -7.46 -22.94 4.19
N MET A 198 -8.76 -23.19 4.16
CA MET A 198 -9.27 -24.54 4.43
C MET A 198 -8.90 -25.58 3.36
N ASN A 199 -8.24 -25.17 2.26
CA ASN A 199 -7.67 -26.07 1.26
C ASN A 199 -6.19 -26.43 1.53
N GLY A 200 -5.69 -26.23 2.75
CA GLY A 200 -4.33 -26.54 3.17
C GLY A 200 -3.26 -25.51 2.81
N SER A 201 -3.58 -24.47 2.04
CA SER A 201 -2.59 -23.40 1.80
C SER A 201 -2.42 -22.49 3.03
N LEU A 202 -1.17 -22.36 3.46
CA LEU A 202 -0.75 -21.63 4.66
C LEU A 202 0.01 -20.36 4.27
N ASP A 203 -0.36 -19.25 4.88
CA ASP A 203 0.38 -17.99 4.84
C ASP A 203 0.71 -17.59 6.29
N VAL A 204 2.00 -17.59 6.64
CA VAL A 204 2.48 -17.27 7.99
C VAL A 204 3.21 -15.95 7.93
N GLU A 205 2.57 -14.92 8.46
CA GLU A 205 3.19 -13.62 8.66
C GLU A 205 3.72 -13.55 10.10
N GLU A 206 4.98 -13.21 10.28
CA GLU A 206 5.49 -12.82 11.59
C GLU A 206 4.80 -11.51 12.02
N GLY A 207 3.97 -11.55 13.06
CA GLY A 207 3.00 -10.47 13.27
C GLY A 207 2.19 -10.62 14.54
N SER A 208 2.42 -9.69 15.46
CA SER A 208 2.06 -9.83 16.87
C SER A 208 0.57 -9.68 17.22
N GLY A 209 0.19 -10.33 18.33
CA GLY A 209 -0.84 -10.05 19.34
C GLY A 209 -1.73 -8.82 19.13
N SER A 210 -3.05 -8.97 19.38
CA SER A 210 -4.13 -7.97 19.38
C SER A 210 -3.69 -6.52 19.06
N ALA A 211 -4.17 -5.98 17.94
CA ALA A 211 -3.65 -4.73 17.38
C ALA A 211 -3.87 -3.54 18.34
N SER A 212 -2.82 -3.21 19.12
CA SER A 212 -2.68 -1.97 19.88
C SER A 212 -3.01 -0.75 19.00
N ILE A 213 -3.67 0.26 19.56
CA ILE A 213 -3.99 1.53 18.87
C ILE A 213 -2.74 2.12 18.21
N ARG A 214 -1.58 2.04 18.86
CA ARG A 214 -0.29 2.45 18.28
C ARG A 214 -0.05 1.77 16.93
N ARG A 215 -0.26 0.46 16.84
CA ARG A 215 -0.05 -0.32 15.60
C ARG A 215 -1.11 0.00 14.55
N LYS A 216 -2.35 0.26 14.95
CA LYS A 216 -3.42 0.70 14.02
C LYS A 216 -3.09 2.05 13.41
N LEU A 217 -2.68 3.02 14.24
CA LEU A 217 -2.25 4.35 13.79
C LEU A 217 -1.00 4.27 12.92
N LEU A 218 -0.01 3.45 13.31
CA LEU A 218 1.18 3.22 12.48
C LEU A 218 0.83 2.58 11.14
N ARG A 219 -0.05 1.57 11.11
CA ARG A 219 -0.52 0.96 9.86
C ARG A 219 -1.26 1.97 8.98
N LEU A 220 -2.09 2.82 9.57
CA LEU A 220 -2.78 3.88 8.84
C LEU A 220 -1.75 4.88 8.26
N HIS A 221 -0.77 5.28 9.06
CA HIS A 221 0.28 6.22 8.65
C HIS A 221 1.19 5.68 7.53
N VAL A 222 1.46 4.37 7.54
CA VAL A 222 2.37 3.67 6.60
C VAL A 222 1.58 3.02 5.45
N MET A 223 0.27 3.27 5.33
CA MET A 223 -0.56 2.71 4.27
C MET A 223 -0.36 3.47 2.95
N HIS A 224 0.03 2.76 1.90
CA HIS A 224 0.20 3.31 0.55
C HIS A 224 -0.91 2.84 -0.42
N GLY A 225 -1.04 3.57 -1.54
CA GLY A 225 -1.91 3.21 -2.66
C GLY A 225 -1.46 1.94 -3.38
N SER A 226 -2.38 1.23 -4.04
CA SER A 226 -2.06 0.13 -4.96
C SER A 226 -2.57 0.48 -6.37
N PRO A 227 -1.79 0.25 -7.44
CA PRO A 227 -2.24 0.49 -8.81
C PRO A 227 -3.48 -0.36 -9.13
N GLY A 228 -4.48 0.22 -9.79
CA GLY A 228 -5.64 -0.51 -10.31
C GLY A 228 -6.79 -0.78 -9.34
N TYR A 229 -6.72 -0.32 -8.08
CA TYR A 229 -7.82 -0.47 -7.11
C TYR A 229 -8.41 0.89 -6.71
N ILE A 230 -9.69 1.11 -7.01
CA ILE A 230 -10.45 2.29 -6.57
C ILE A 230 -11.22 1.91 -5.31
N GLY A 231 -10.78 2.40 -4.15
CA GLY A 231 -11.42 2.16 -2.86
C GLY A 231 -10.84 3.03 -1.75
N VAL A 232 -11.19 2.75 -0.49
CA VAL A 232 -10.79 3.58 0.68
C VAL A 232 -9.27 3.78 0.78
N ARG A 233 -8.49 2.75 0.42
CA ARG A 233 -7.02 2.82 0.40
C ARG A 233 -6.47 3.81 -0.64
N TRP A 234 -7.12 3.91 -1.80
CA TRP A 234 -6.75 4.87 -2.84
C TRP A 234 -7.08 6.30 -2.42
N LEU A 235 -8.23 6.52 -1.77
CA LEU A 235 -8.60 7.83 -1.23
C LEU A 235 -7.60 8.28 -0.16
N TRP A 236 -7.23 7.38 0.75
CA TRP A 236 -6.23 7.65 1.79
C TRP A 236 -4.88 8.06 1.17
N ALA A 237 -4.39 7.30 0.20
CA ALA A 237 -3.17 7.62 -0.55
C ALA A 237 -3.22 9.03 -1.15
N ARG A 238 -4.36 9.42 -1.75
CA ARG A 238 -4.54 10.77 -2.30
C ARG A 238 -4.50 11.87 -1.24
N ILE A 239 -5.07 11.62 -0.06
CA ILE A 239 -5.01 12.57 1.06
C ILE A 239 -3.56 12.78 1.52
N VAL A 240 -2.78 11.70 1.60
CA VAL A 240 -1.35 11.78 1.97
C VAL A 240 -0.56 12.58 0.94
N ASP A 241 -0.80 12.38 -0.37
CA ASP A 241 -0.15 13.17 -1.42
C ASP A 241 -0.45 14.67 -1.30
N ILE A 242 -1.73 15.01 -1.08
CA ILE A 242 -2.16 16.41 -0.88
C ILE A 242 -1.47 17.01 0.34
N MET A 243 -1.34 16.25 1.43
CA MET A 243 -0.65 16.71 2.63
C MET A 243 0.84 16.95 2.37
N GLY A 244 1.53 16.04 1.67
CA GLY A 244 2.93 16.21 1.28
C GLY A 244 3.16 17.46 0.44
N ILE A 245 2.31 17.70 -0.58
CA ILE A 245 2.33 18.91 -1.41
C ILE A 245 2.07 20.16 -0.56
N ALA A 246 1.09 20.12 0.35
CA ALA A 246 0.77 21.24 1.23
C ALA A 246 1.94 21.60 2.15
N MET A 247 2.66 20.62 2.68
CA MET A 247 3.86 20.85 3.49
C MET A 247 4.98 21.55 2.70
N ILE A 248 5.25 21.09 1.47
CA ILE A 248 6.24 21.70 0.58
C ILE A 248 5.85 23.15 0.27
N MET A 249 4.60 23.39 -0.13
CA MET A 249 4.08 24.73 -0.41
C MET A 249 4.14 25.63 0.82
N TRP A 250 3.83 25.11 2.01
CA TRP A 250 3.93 25.84 3.26
C TRP A 250 5.38 26.25 3.58
N GLY A 251 6.36 25.35 3.37
CA GLY A 251 7.79 25.67 3.50
C GLY A 251 8.26 26.75 2.52
N VAL A 252 7.89 26.64 1.24
CA VAL A 252 8.24 27.62 0.19
C VAL A 252 7.65 28.99 0.51
N THR A 253 6.35 29.05 0.79
CA THR A 253 5.66 30.32 1.08
C THR A 253 6.19 30.98 2.36
N GLY A 254 6.47 30.20 3.40
CA GLY A 254 7.13 30.68 4.62
C GLY A 254 8.51 31.29 4.36
N MET A 255 9.32 30.64 3.52
CA MET A 255 10.63 31.14 3.12
C MET A 255 10.53 32.44 2.32
N ILE A 256 9.60 32.52 1.35
CA ILE A 256 9.36 33.73 0.56
C ILE A 256 8.92 34.89 1.44
N MET A 257 7.93 34.68 2.32
CA MET A 257 7.44 35.72 3.23
C MET A 257 8.54 36.24 4.15
N TRP A 258 9.36 35.34 4.69
CA TRP A 258 10.52 35.73 5.49
C TRP A 258 11.53 36.54 4.68
N TRP A 259 11.85 36.11 3.47
CA TRP A 259 12.79 36.81 2.58
C TRP A 259 12.32 38.23 2.25
N MET A 260 11.01 38.45 2.10
CA MET A 260 10.44 39.79 1.90
C MET A 260 10.64 40.72 3.11
N MET A 261 10.76 40.19 4.33
CA MET A 261 10.98 40.97 5.54
C MET A 261 12.46 41.36 5.72
N ARG A 262 12.85 42.49 5.12
CA ARG A 262 14.24 43.00 5.10
C ARG A 262 14.93 43.05 6.48
N SER A 263 14.20 43.43 7.53
CA SER A 263 14.76 43.59 8.90
C SER A 263 15.16 42.27 9.57
N THR A 264 14.62 41.12 9.16
CA THR A 264 14.82 39.84 9.84
C THR A 264 15.61 38.83 9.01
N ARG A 265 16.23 39.28 7.91
CA ARG A 265 16.98 38.40 6.98
C ARG A 265 18.19 37.74 7.64
N THR A 266 19.05 38.49 8.32
CA THR A 266 20.25 37.86 8.93
C THR A 266 19.88 36.84 10.01
N GLN A 267 18.93 37.20 10.88
CA GLN A 267 18.49 36.32 11.97
C GLN A 267 17.77 35.07 11.46
N GLY A 268 16.96 35.21 10.41
CA GLY A 268 16.31 34.05 9.82
C GLY A 268 17.28 33.17 9.03
N LEU A 269 18.37 33.72 8.49
CA LEU A 269 19.38 32.94 7.79
C LEU A 269 20.14 32.07 8.79
N ILE A 270 20.49 32.64 9.95
CA ILE A 270 21.04 31.86 11.08
C ILE A 270 20.07 30.74 11.50
N ALA A 271 18.79 31.04 11.64
CA ALA A 271 17.78 30.06 12.02
C ALA A 271 17.63 28.92 10.99
N LEU A 272 17.57 29.26 9.70
CA LEU A 272 17.50 28.31 8.60
C LEU A 272 18.76 27.44 8.52
N SER A 273 19.95 28.06 8.60
CA SER A 273 21.23 27.36 8.61
C SER A 273 21.34 26.40 9.79
N LEU A 274 20.90 26.81 10.98
CA LEU A 274 20.86 25.94 12.15
C LEU A 274 20.01 24.70 11.88
N GLY A 275 18.79 24.87 11.37
CA GLY A 275 17.90 23.75 11.02
C GLY A 275 18.55 22.78 10.01
N SER A 276 19.15 23.31 8.95
CA SER A 276 19.84 22.51 7.93
C SER A 276 21.04 21.76 8.49
N ILE A 277 21.87 22.41 9.32
CA ILE A 277 23.02 21.76 9.97
C ILE A 277 22.56 20.59 10.83
N VAL A 278 21.50 20.74 11.63
CA VAL A 278 21.00 19.63 12.46
C VAL A 278 20.57 18.45 11.60
N ILE A 279 19.84 18.67 10.50
CA ILE A 279 19.43 17.59 9.60
C ILE A 279 20.64 16.90 8.97
N VAL A 280 21.60 17.66 8.44
CA VAL A 280 22.77 17.11 7.77
C VAL A 280 23.61 16.31 8.76
N THR A 281 23.88 16.85 9.95
CA THR A 281 24.62 16.15 11.00
C THR A 281 23.91 14.86 11.39
N LEU A 282 22.58 14.90 11.61
CA LEU A 282 21.81 13.70 11.94
C LEU A 282 21.87 12.66 10.82
N ALA A 283 21.70 13.08 9.56
CA ALA A 283 21.77 12.20 8.40
C ALA A 283 23.15 11.52 8.29
N VAL A 284 24.23 12.29 8.45
CA VAL A 284 25.61 11.76 8.45
C VAL A 284 25.83 10.83 9.64
N SER A 285 25.37 11.17 10.84
CA SER A 285 25.50 10.30 12.03
C SER A 285 24.75 8.97 11.84
N ILE A 286 23.55 9.00 11.28
CA ILE A 286 22.79 7.79 10.94
C ILE A 286 23.55 6.97 9.89
N TRP A 287 24.08 7.62 8.85
CA TRP A 287 24.85 6.96 7.79
C TRP A 287 26.10 6.25 8.33
N ILE A 288 26.89 6.91 9.17
CA ILE A 288 28.09 6.34 9.81
C ILE A 288 27.73 5.18 10.74
N THR A 289 26.64 5.31 11.50
CA THR A 289 26.28 4.35 12.55
C THR A 289 25.64 3.07 11.98
N PHE A 290 24.82 3.21 10.94
CA PHE A 290 23.99 2.11 10.41
C PHE A 290 24.42 1.59 9.04
N GLY A 291 25.42 2.20 8.39
CA GLY A 291 26.02 1.67 7.17
C GLY A 291 25.03 1.43 6.03
N MET A 292 24.06 2.33 5.83
CA MET A 292 23.15 2.25 4.69
C MET A 292 23.91 2.64 3.41
N LEU A 293 24.21 1.60 2.61
CA LEU A 293 24.82 1.62 1.27
C LEU A 293 24.09 2.53 0.28
#